data_AF-A0A151KZK6-F1
#
_entry.id   AF-A0A151KZK6-F1
#
_cell.length_a   1.000
_cell.length_b   1.000
_cell.length_c   1.000
_cell.angle_alpha   90.00
_cell.angle_beta   90.00
_cell.angle_gamma   90.00
#
_symmetry.space_group_name_H-M   'P 1'
#
loop_
_entity.id
_entity.type
_entity.pdbx_description
1 polymer ?
#
loop_
_entity_poly.entity_id
_entity_poly.type
_entity_poly.pdbx_seq_one_letter_code
_entity_poly.pdbx_strand_id
1 'polypeptide(L)'
;MQLVRASYAERVSDIEANFELIQNISNAIGSKGSARFPVNDTHYTITIQQQKILYSGAYLQLYNLVESTVTQLLAAVGKHSQSGINGDLTKLSEKIRNLYLKHIIPPEGNLTPEKRLEQALTLLHQAVGVSDVEIVIPRGGGGNWDYQEIDKLNRRVGVNFSLTQETLQRVQRPFRNERGSLRYIKEVRNDLGHGSISFADCGAGHTPSEFRSLIDVVKEYLEQLMDAYEQYLNTQSYLAAP
;
A
#
# COMPACT_ATOMS: atom_id res chain seq x y z
N MET A 1 6.58 -7.29 -12.57
CA MET A 1 7.25 -6.99 -11.27
C MET A 1 8.26 -5.85 -11.32
N GLN A 2 9.08 -5.71 -12.37
CA GLN A 2 10.11 -4.66 -12.45
C GLN A 2 9.59 -3.23 -12.15
N LEU A 3 8.47 -2.83 -12.77
CA LEU A 3 7.85 -1.51 -12.52
C LEU A 3 7.42 -1.33 -11.06
N VAL A 4 6.85 -2.38 -10.44
CA VAL A 4 6.44 -2.37 -9.02
C VAL A 4 7.63 -2.13 -8.13
N ARG A 5 8.72 -2.89 -8.33
CA ARG A 5 9.95 -2.76 -7.53
C ARG A 5 10.64 -1.41 -7.74
N ALA A 6 10.67 -0.88 -8.96
CA ALA A 6 11.22 0.43 -9.23
C ALA A 6 10.45 1.55 -8.50
N SER A 7 9.12 1.52 -8.56
CA SER A 7 8.27 2.52 -7.91
C SER A 7 8.24 2.39 -6.39
N TYR A 8 8.43 1.18 -5.86
CA TYR A 8 8.69 0.94 -4.44
C TYR A 8 10.03 1.54 -4.01
N ALA A 9 11.11 1.26 -4.75
CA ALA A 9 12.45 1.72 -4.42
C ALA A 9 12.56 3.25 -4.43
N GLU A 10 11.92 3.92 -5.40
CA GLU A 10 11.80 5.38 -5.45
C GLU A 10 11.18 5.94 -4.16
N ARG A 11 10.04 5.41 -3.73
CA ARG A 11 9.37 5.85 -2.50
C ARG A 11 10.16 5.54 -1.24
N VAL A 12 10.84 4.40 -1.20
CA VAL A 12 11.75 4.07 -0.09
C VAL A 12 12.88 5.11 -0.04
N SER A 13 13.46 5.50 -1.18
CA SER A 13 14.48 6.54 -1.24
C SER A 13 13.97 7.87 -0.67
N ASP A 14 12.74 8.27 -1.01
CA ASP A 14 12.13 9.51 -0.47
C ASP A 14 11.92 9.44 1.05
N ILE A 15 11.45 8.29 1.56
CA ILE A 15 11.25 8.05 2.99
C ILE A 15 12.58 8.08 3.74
N GLU A 16 13.60 7.42 3.22
CA GLU A 16 14.93 7.35 3.84
C GLU A 16 15.58 8.75 3.86
N ALA A 17 15.49 9.52 2.78
CA ALA A 17 15.99 10.90 2.73
C ALA A 17 15.27 11.83 3.72
N ASN A 18 13.94 11.74 3.82
CA ASN A 18 13.17 12.52 4.79
C ASN A 18 13.48 12.08 6.24
N PHE A 19 13.62 10.78 6.47
CA PHE A 19 13.97 10.25 7.79
C PHE A 19 15.37 10.68 8.23
N GLU A 20 16.35 10.69 7.33
CA GLU A 20 17.69 11.22 7.62
C GLU A 20 17.62 12.67 8.09
N LEU A 21 16.84 13.52 7.41
CA LEU A 21 16.61 14.90 7.83
C LEU A 21 15.98 14.98 9.23
N ILE A 22 14.93 14.20 9.48
CA ILE A 22 14.25 14.15 10.78
C ILE A 22 15.22 13.72 11.89
N GLN A 23 16.05 12.72 11.62
CA GLN A 23 17.03 12.19 12.57
C GLN A 23 18.10 13.23 12.88
N ASN A 24 18.65 13.90 11.86
CA ASN A 24 19.65 14.95 12.04
C ASN A 24 19.11 16.17 12.80
N ILE A 25 17.87 16.58 12.52
CA ILE A 25 17.18 17.63 13.29
C ILE A 25 17.00 17.20 14.74
N SER A 26 16.57 15.96 14.97
CA SER A 26 16.36 15.43 16.33
C SER A 26 17.66 15.37 17.13
N ASN A 27 18.76 14.96 16.49
CA ASN A 27 20.10 14.94 17.09
C ASN A 27 20.61 16.36 17.41
N ALA A 28 20.39 17.31 16.50
CA ALA A 28 20.81 18.70 16.67
C ALA A 28 20.05 19.42 17.80
N ILE A 29 18.76 19.10 18.00
CA ILE A 29 17.98 19.63 19.13
C ILE A 29 18.55 19.07 20.45
N GLY A 30 18.91 17.79 20.45
CA GLY A 30 19.49 17.09 21.60
C GLY A 30 18.65 17.22 22.87
N SER A 31 19.27 17.00 24.03
CA SER A 31 18.66 17.22 25.34
C SER A 31 18.69 18.68 25.81
N LYS A 32 19.37 19.57 25.08
CA LYS A 32 19.52 21.00 25.40
C LYS A 32 18.48 21.90 24.71
N GLY A 33 17.62 21.33 23.86
CA GLY A 33 16.36 21.95 23.45
C GLY A 33 16.45 23.07 22.41
N SER A 34 17.56 23.22 21.67
CA SER A 34 17.58 24.15 20.53
C SER A 34 18.59 23.77 19.46
N ALA A 35 18.08 23.33 18.31
CA ALA A 35 18.85 23.32 17.07
C ALA A 35 18.76 24.71 16.43
N ARG A 36 19.91 25.29 16.07
CA ARG A 36 20.00 26.61 15.45
C ARG A 36 20.76 26.53 14.13
N PHE A 37 20.25 27.20 13.09
CA PHE A 37 20.96 27.39 11.83
C PHE A 37 21.27 28.88 11.60
N PRO A 38 22.44 29.22 11.06
CA PRO A 38 22.76 30.59 10.68
C PRO A 38 21.88 31.04 9.49
N VAL A 39 21.22 32.18 9.62
CA VAL A 39 20.36 32.78 8.57
C VAL A 39 20.51 34.30 8.62
N ASN A 40 20.96 34.92 7.52
CA ASN A 40 21.08 36.38 7.36
C ASN A 40 21.71 37.07 8.58
N ASP A 41 22.94 36.69 8.94
CA ASP A 41 23.69 37.17 10.12
C ASP A 41 23.03 36.93 11.50
N THR A 42 21.94 36.17 11.54
CA THR A 42 21.23 35.76 12.75
C THR A 42 21.14 34.23 12.86
N HIS A 43 20.33 33.72 13.78
CA HIS A 43 20.09 32.29 13.97
C HIS A 43 18.60 31.98 13.92
N TYR A 44 18.22 30.96 13.16
CA TYR A 44 16.88 30.37 13.19
C TYR A 44 16.85 29.19 14.14
N THR A 45 15.93 29.19 15.12
CA THR A 45 15.75 28.06 16.04
C THR A 45 14.65 27.15 15.52
N ILE A 46 14.98 25.87 15.30
CA ILE A 46 13.97 24.86 14.95
C ILE A 46 13.07 24.64 16.15
N THR A 47 11.77 24.81 15.96
CA THR A 47 10.78 24.58 17.01
C THR A 47 10.42 23.10 17.12
N ILE A 48 10.00 22.67 18.32
CA ILE A 48 9.44 21.34 18.55
C ILE A 48 8.23 21.10 17.65
N GLN A 49 7.39 22.13 17.42
CA GLN A 49 6.24 22.03 16.52
C GLN A 49 6.65 21.65 15.10
N GLN A 50 7.68 22.29 14.55
CA GLN A 50 8.20 21.96 13.22
C GLN A 50 8.74 20.54 13.15
N GLN A 51 9.47 20.09 14.18
CA GLN A 51 9.94 18.71 14.25
C GLN A 51 8.77 17.71 14.22
N LYS A 52 7.70 17.96 14.99
CA LYS A 52 6.51 17.11 15.00
C LYS A 52 5.79 17.07 13.65
N ILE A 53 5.75 18.20 12.94
CA ILE A 53 5.18 18.28 11.58
C ILE A 53 5.99 17.42 10.58
N LEU A 54 7.31 17.31 10.73
CA LEU A 54 8.10 16.45 9.85
C LEU A 54 7.76 14.96 10.04
N TYR A 55 7.57 14.52 11.28
CA TYR A 55 7.15 13.13 11.57
C TYR A 55 5.80 12.78 10.96
N SER A 56 4.82 13.69 10.99
CA SER A 56 3.52 13.44 10.38
C SER A 56 3.60 13.32 8.86
N GLY A 57 4.48 14.10 8.21
CA GLY A 57 4.83 13.89 6.79
C GLY A 57 5.37 12.48 6.52
N ALA A 58 6.28 12.00 7.37
CA ALA A 58 6.85 10.66 7.23
C ALA A 58 5.82 9.53 7.42
N TYR A 59 4.84 9.69 8.32
CA TYR A 59 3.72 8.75 8.44
C TYR A 59 2.88 8.66 7.16
N LEU A 60 2.62 9.80 6.52
CA LEU A 60 1.89 9.84 5.24
C LEU A 60 2.70 9.17 4.12
N GLN A 61 4.02 9.36 4.08
CA GLN A 61 4.89 8.68 3.13
C GLN A 61 4.88 7.15 3.34
N LEU A 62 4.95 6.68 4.59
CA LEU A 62 4.84 5.25 4.91
C LEU A 62 3.50 4.66 4.47
N TYR A 63 2.39 5.37 4.69
CA TYR A 63 1.10 4.92 4.21
C TYR A 63 1.03 4.89 2.68
N ASN A 64 1.57 5.92 2.02
CA ASN A 64 1.63 5.99 0.56
C ASN A 64 2.46 4.82 -0.02
N LEU A 65 3.56 4.44 0.64
CA LEU A 65 4.36 3.29 0.26
C LEU A 65 3.52 2.01 0.27
N VAL A 66 2.77 1.74 1.34
CA VAL A 66 1.87 0.58 1.43
C VAL A 66 0.80 0.63 0.35
N GLU A 67 0.08 1.74 0.24
CA GLU A 67 -1.04 1.88 -0.70
C GLU A 67 -0.60 1.77 -2.16
N SER A 68 0.51 2.43 -2.52
CA SER A 68 1.08 2.38 -3.86
C SER A 68 1.55 0.97 -4.21
N THR A 69 2.26 0.30 -3.28
CA THR A 69 2.75 -1.06 -3.50
C THR A 69 1.59 -2.03 -3.77
N VAL A 70 0.58 -2.05 -2.90
CA VAL A 70 -0.61 -2.91 -3.07
C VAL A 70 -1.33 -2.59 -4.38
N THR A 71 -1.51 -1.32 -4.70
CA THR A 71 -2.16 -0.88 -5.95
C THR A 71 -1.43 -1.39 -7.19
N GLN A 72 -0.10 -1.25 -7.21
CA GLN A 72 0.71 -1.66 -8.35
C GLN A 72 0.81 -3.18 -8.47
N LEU A 73 0.82 -3.91 -7.35
CA LEU A 73 0.73 -5.37 -7.35
C LEU A 73 -0.58 -5.86 -8.01
N LEU A 74 -1.71 -5.23 -7.70
CA LEU A 74 -2.99 -5.57 -8.33
C LEU A 74 -3.02 -5.24 -9.83
N ALA A 75 -2.42 -4.12 -10.23
CA ALA A 75 -2.26 -3.78 -11.65
C ALA A 75 -1.36 -4.80 -12.37
N ALA A 76 -0.30 -5.29 -11.71
CA ALA A 76 0.56 -6.33 -12.26
C ALA A 76 -0.19 -7.65 -12.45
N VAL A 77 -0.99 -8.08 -11.47
CA VAL A 77 -1.86 -9.27 -11.60
C VAL A 77 -2.81 -9.12 -12.79
N GLY A 78 -3.49 -7.98 -12.92
CA GLY A 78 -4.38 -7.70 -14.04
C GLY A 78 -3.68 -7.85 -15.40
N LYS A 79 -2.55 -7.15 -15.58
CA LYS A 79 -1.79 -7.17 -16.83
C LYS A 79 -1.24 -8.56 -17.20
N HIS A 80 -0.70 -9.30 -16.22
CA HIS A 80 -0.21 -10.66 -16.44
C HIS A 80 -1.34 -11.63 -16.76
N SER A 81 -2.49 -11.49 -16.07
CA SER A 81 -3.67 -12.30 -16.34
C SER A 81 -4.17 -12.08 -17.76
N GLN A 82 -4.30 -10.81 -18.18
CA GLN A 82 -4.73 -10.44 -19.53
C GLN A 82 -3.81 -11.03 -20.60
N SER A 83 -2.50 -10.87 -20.42
CA SER A 83 -1.50 -11.39 -21.37
C SER A 83 -1.48 -12.92 -21.42
N GLY A 84 -1.67 -13.59 -20.27
CA GLY A 84 -1.58 -15.05 -20.15
C GLY A 84 -2.76 -15.81 -20.73
N ILE A 85 -3.95 -15.19 -20.86
CA ILE A 85 -5.14 -15.88 -21.38
C ILE A 85 -5.32 -15.77 -22.90
N ASN A 86 -4.69 -14.77 -23.53
CA ASN A 86 -4.87 -14.47 -24.96
C ASN A 86 -6.36 -14.34 -25.35
N GLY A 87 -7.12 -13.56 -24.56
CA GLY A 87 -8.56 -13.33 -24.75
C GLY A 87 -9.50 -14.41 -24.18
N ASP A 88 -9.00 -15.60 -23.86
CA ASP A 88 -9.84 -16.70 -23.37
C ASP A 88 -10.08 -16.65 -21.85
N LEU A 89 -11.19 -16.04 -21.45
CA LEU A 89 -11.60 -15.92 -20.04
C LEU A 89 -11.75 -17.26 -19.30
N THR A 90 -11.90 -18.39 -20.01
CA THR A 90 -12.00 -19.71 -19.39
C THR A 90 -10.68 -20.18 -18.78
N LYS A 91 -9.55 -19.66 -19.29
CA LYS A 91 -8.20 -19.94 -18.78
C LYS A 91 -7.88 -19.24 -17.47
N LEU A 92 -8.71 -18.31 -17.00
CA LEU A 92 -8.52 -17.69 -15.69
C LEU A 92 -8.88 -18.67 -14.57
N SER A 93 -8.11 -18.64 -13.50
CA SER A 93 -8.50 -19.25 -12.24
C SER A 93 -9.86 -18.69 -11.79
N GLU A 94 -10.64 -19.51 -11.09
CA GLU A 94 -11.97 -19.11 -10.63
C GLU A 94 -11.93 -17.82 -9.80
N LYS A 95 -10.89 -17.65 -8.96
CA LYS A 95 -10.69 -16.45 -8.15
C LYS A 95 -10.53 -15.18 -9.00
N ILE A 96 -9.64 -15.20 -9.99
CA ILE A 96 -9.40 -14.04 -10.85
C ILE A 96 -10.61 -13.78 -11.74
N ARG A 97 -11.22 -14.83 -12.31
CA ARG A 97 -12.44 -14.72 -13.10
C ARG A 97 -13.58 -14.08 -12.31
N ASN A 98 -13.79 -14.50 -11.07
CA ASN A 98 -14.81 -13.93 -10.18
C ASN A 98 -14.51 -12.47 -9.82
N LEU A 99 -13.23 -12.10 -9.64
CA LEU A 99 -12.84 -10.72 -9.38
C LEU A 99 -13.08 -9.81 -10.59
N TYR A 100 -12.74 -10.29 -11.79
CA TYR A 100 -13.03 -9.62 -13.05
C TYR A 100 -14.54 -9.43 -13.27
N LEU A 101 -15.34 -10.49 -13.09
CA LEU A 101 -16.80 -10.41 -13.23
C LEU A 101 -17.43 -9.43 -12.22
N LYS A 102 -16.93 -9.40 -10.97
CA LYS A 102 -17.40 -8.41 -9.96
C LYS A 102 -17.01 -6.98 -10.30
N HIS A 103 -15.92 -6.78 -11.03
CA HIS A 103 -15.53 -5.45 -11.51
C HIS A 103 -16.44 -4.98 -12.64
N ILE A 104 -16.73 -5.87 -13.60
CA ILE A 104 -17.62 -5.55 -14.72
C ILE A 104 -19.05 -5.43 -14.25
N ILE A 105 -19.60 -6.41 -13.52
CA ILE A 105 -20.99 -6.42 -13.03
C ILE A 105 -21.00 -6.40 -11.49
N PRO A 106 -20.95 -5.22 -10.86
CA PRO A 106 -21.07 -5.07 -9.42
C PRO A 106 -22.40 -5.62 -8.88
N PRO A 107 -22.39 -6.35 -7.73
CA PRO A 107 -23.53 -7.13 -7.28
C PRO A 107 -24.81 -6.34 -6.96
N GLU A 108 -24.79 -5.06 -6.59
CA GLU A 108 -26.02 -4.30 -6.28
C GLU A 108 -25.78 -2.77 -6.23
N GLY A 109 -26.85 -1.98 -6.43
CA GLY A 109 -26.93 -0.54 -6.11
C GLY A 109 -26.21 0.46 -7.03
N ASN A 110 -25.21 0.03 -7.80
CA ASN A 110 -24.33 0.96 -8.54
C ASN A 110 -24.66 1.13 -10.04
N LEU A 111 -25.55 0.32 -10.60
CA LEU A 111 -25.84 0.34 -12.04
C LEU A 111 -27.33 0.25 -12.31
N THR A 112 -27.79 1.05 -13.27
CA THR A 112 -29.15 0.95 -13.81
C THR A 112 -29.31 -0.35 -14.62
N PRO A 113 -30.55 -0.82 -14.85
CA PRO A 113 -30.81 -1.97 -15.72
C PRO A 113 -30.14 -1.87 -17.09
N GLU A 114 -30.12 -0.67 -17.68
CA GLU A 114 -29.52 -0.39 -19.00
C GLU A 114 -28.00 -0.61 -18.97
N LYS A 115 -27.31 -0.05 -17.96
CA LYS A 115 -25.86 -0.26 -17.82
C LYS A 115 -25.50 -1.73 -17.58
N ARG A 116 -26.33 -2.47 -16.86
CA ARG A 116 -26.12 -3.93 -16.69
C ARG A 116 -26.24 -4.66 -18.03
N LEU A 117 -27.18 -4.27 -18.88
CA LEU A 117 -27.31 -4.83 -20.23
C LEU A 117 -26.09 -4.49 -21.10
N GLU A 118 -25.62 -3.24 -21.09
CA GLU A 118 -24.41 -2.80 -21.81
C GLU A 118 -23.17 -3.62 -21.41
N GLN A 119 -23.00 -3.87 -20.11
CA GLN A 119 -21.92 -4.70 -19.59
C GLN A 119 -22.05 -6.18 -19.97
N ALA A 120 -23.28 -6.71 -19.96
CA ALA A 120 -23.54 -8.07 -20.44
C ALA A 120 -23.21 -8.23 -21.93
N LEU A 121 -23.57 -7.24 -22.76
CA LEU A 121 -23.18 -7.21 -24.18
C LEU A 121 -21.66 -7.12 -24.36
N THR A 122 -20.98 -6.34 -23.53
CA THR A 122 -19.51 -6.27 -23.52
C THR A 122 -18.88 -7.63 -23.22
N LEU A 123 -19.39 -8.35 -22.21
CA LEU A 123 -18.93 -9.71 -21.90
C LEU A 123 -19.17 -10.68 -23.06
N LEU A 124 -20.31 -10.58 -23.75
CA LEU A 124 -20.59 -11.41 -24.92
C LEU A 124 -19.60 -11.12 -26.06
N HIS A 125 -19.35 -9.84 -26.38
CA HIS A 125 -18.35 -9.45 -27.37
C HIS A 125 -16.95 -9.95 -27.02
N GLN A 126 -16.57 -9.91 -25.74
CA GLN A 126 -15.30 -10.44 -25.27
C GLN A 126 -15.25 -11.98 -25.40
N ALA A 127 -16.33 -12.68 -25.06
CA ALA A 127 -16.41 -14.13 -25.16
C ALA A 127 -16.30 -14.64 -26.62
N VAL A 128 -16.77 -13.87 -27.60
CA VAL A 128 -16.65 -14.21 -29.02
C VAL A 128 -15.43 -13.59 -29.71
N GLY A 129 -14.55 -12.90 -28.96
CA GLY A 129 -13.31 -12.31 -29.49
C GLY A 129 -13.50 -11.06 -30.36
N VAL A 130 -14.64 -10.38 -30.25
CA VAL A 130 -14.94 -9.11 -30.94
C VAL A 130 -14.33 -7.91 -30.20
N SER A 131 -14.12 -8.03 -28.89
CA SER A 131 -13.56 -6.96 -28.06
C SER A 131 -12.43 -7.48 -27.17
N ASP A 132 -11.44 -6.63 -26.93
CA ASP A 132 -10.33 -6.95 -26.04
C ASP A 132 -10.81 -7.13 -24.59
N VAL A 133 -10.15 -8.05 -23.89
CA VAL A 133 -10.38 -8.30 -22.47
C VAL A 133 -9.38 -7.47 -21.67
N GLU A 134 -9.83 -6.47 -20.94
CA GLU A 134 -9.03 -5.76 -19.94
C GLU A 134 -9.30 -6.34 -18.54
N ILE A 135 -8.28 -6.88 -17.88
CA ILE A 135 -8.43 -7.45 -16.55
C ILE A 135 -8.00 -6.44 -15.50
N VAL A 136 -8.98 -5.86 -14.81
CA VAL A 136 -8.78 -4.99 -13.66
C VAL A 136 -9.11 -5.74 -12.38
N ILE A 137 -8.15 -5.83 -11.46
CA ILE A 137 -8.37 -6.44 -10.15
C ILE A 137 -8.87 -5.36 -9.17
N PRO A 138 -10.11 -5.47 -8.66
CA PRO A 138 -10.67 -4.44 -7.80
C PRO A 138 -9.97 -4.45 -6.44
N ARG A 139 -9.42 -3.29 -6.06
CA ARG A 139 -8.76 -3.04 -4.77
C ARG A 139 -9.62 -3.55 -3.60
N GLY A 140 -10.90 -3.15 -3.57
CA GLY A 140 -11.75 -3.35 -2.38
C GLY A 140 -11.30 -2.47 -1.21
N GLY A 141 -12.10 -2.42 -0.14
CA GLY A 141 -11.71 -1.80 1.14
C GLY A 141 -11.50 -0.27 1.14
N GLY A 142 -11.83 0.45 0.07
CA GLY A 142 -11.79 1.92 0.01
C GLY A 142 -10.40 2.55 0.14
N GLY A 143 -9.32 1.77 -0.05
CA GLY A 143 -7.95 2.28 0.09
C GLY A 143 -7.52 2.51 1.54
N ASN A 144 -8.04 1.69 2.46
CA ASN A 144 -7.70 1.66 3.90
C ASN A 144 -6.84 0.42 4.22
N TRP A 145 -5.59 0.41 3.78
CA TRP A 145 -4.73 -0.76 3.86
C TRP A 145 -4.12 -0.95 5.24
N ASP A 146 -4.39 -2.12 5.84
CA ASP A 146 -3.64 -2.67 6.96
C ASP A 146 -3.36 -4.17 6.71
N TYR A 147 -2.72 -4.83 7.67
CA TYR A 147 -2.40 -6.25 7.59
C TYR A 147 -3.64 -7.13 7.28
N GLN A 148 -4.77 -6.85 7.92
CA GLN A 148 -5.98 -7.67 7.78
C GLN A 148 -6.62 -7.49 6.40
N GLU A 149 -6.69 -6.25 5.92
CA GLU A 149 -7.24 -5.97 4.60
C GLU A 149 -6.36 -6.51 3.47
N ILE A 150 -5.02 -6.48 3.63
CA ILE A 150 -4.10 -7.09 2.68
C ILE A 150 -4.19 -8.62 2.72
N ASP A 151 -4.31 -9.25 3.89
CA ASP A 151 -4.51 -10.71 3.98
C ASP A 151 -5.81 -11.15 3.30
N LYS A 152 -6.92 -10.43 3.54
CA LYS A 152 -8.19 -10.67 2.84
C LYS A 152 -8.04 -10.52 1.32
N LEU A 153 -7.30 -9.51 0.88
CA LEU A 153 -7.01 -9.29 -0.54
C LEU A 153 -6.22 -10.46 -1.14
N ASN A 154 -5.15 -10.90 -0.48
CA ASN A 154 -4.32 -12.01 -0.96
C ASN A 154 -5.15 -13.29 -1.14
N ARG A 155 -6.00 -13.62 -0.16
CA ARG A 155 -6.91 -14.77 -0.25
C ARG A 155 -7.89 -14.67 -1.42
N ARG A 156 -8.45 -13.47 -1.66
CA ARG A 156 -9.38 -13.17 -2.77
C ARG A 156 -8.71 -13.32 -4.12
N VAL A 157 -7.48 -12.81 -4.27
CA VAL A 157 -6.70 -12.91 -5.52
C VAL A 157 -6.20 -14.35 -5.72
N GLY A 158 -5.92 -15.07 -4.64
CA GLY A 158 -5.35 -16.42 -4.67
C GLY A 158 -3.84 -16.45 -4.47
N VAL A 159 -3.24 -15.36 -3.99
CA VAL A 159 -1.83 -15.31 -3.62
C VAL A 159 -1.67 -16.03 -2.29
N ASN A 160 -0.81 -17.05 -2.24
CA ASN A 160 -0.42 -17.69 -1.00
C ASN A 160 0.68 -16.83 -0.34
N PHE A 161 0.27 -15.94 0.55
CA PHE A 161 1.18 -15.08 1.29
C PHE A 161 1.27 -15.56 2.73
N SER A 162 2.49 -15.88 3.16
CA SER A 162 2.80 -16.22 4.55
C SER A 162 4.07 -15.48 4.93
N LEU A 163 3.99 -14.69 5.99
CA LEU A 163 5.16 -14.05 6.57
C LEU A 163 6.04 -15.09 7.27
N THR A 164 7.34 -14.82 7.34
CA THR A 164 8.19 -15.51 8.30
C THR A 164 7.68 -15.26 9.73
N GLN A 165 7.92 -16.21 10.64
CA GLN A 165 7.50 -16.06 12.04
C GLN A 165 8.08 -14.79 12.68
N GLU A 166 9.33 -14.44 12.36
CA GLU A 166 10.00 -13.25 12.85
C GLU A 166 9.30 -11.97 12.37
N THR A 167 9.03 -11.86 11.07
CA THR A 167 8.38 -10.70 10.47
C THR A 167 6.94 -10.55 10.98
N LEU A 168 6.21 -11.67 11.10
CA LEU A 168 4.85 -11.67 11.63
C LEU A 168 4.81 -11.11 13.04
N GLN A 169 5.72 -11.57 13.91
CA GLN A 169 5.84 -11.05 15.26
C GLN A 169 6.17 -9.56 15.26
N ARG A 170 7.09 -9.09 14.42
CA ARG A 170 7.42 -7.67 14.30
C ARG A 170 6.24 -6.81 13.84
N VAL A 171 5.52 -7.26 12.80
CA VAL A 171 4.39 -6.52 12.21
C VAL A 171 3.20 -6.45 13.17
N GLN A 172 2.93 -7.53 13.90
CA GLN A 172 1.79 -7.61 14.83
C GLN A 172 2.13 -7.12 16.23
N ARG A 173 3.41 -6.98 16.59
CA ARG A 173 3.83 -6.45 17.88
C ARG A 173 3.16 -5.09 18.09
N PRO A 174 2.50 -4.88 19.24
CA PRO A 174 1.98 -3.57 19.60
C PRO A 174 3.07 -2.50 19.49
N PHE A 175 2.83 -1.51 18.63
CA PHE A 175 3.69 -0.35 18.48
C PHE A 175 3.21 0.77 19.39
N ARG A 176 2.04 1.35 19.10
CA ARG A 176 1.38 2.38 19.91
C ARG A 176 -0.11 2.14 19.99
N ASN A 177 -0.71 2.54 21.12
CA ASN A 177 -2.14 2.35 21.40
C ASN A 177 -2.58 0.89 21.14
N GLU A 178 -1.71 -0.07 21.47
CA GLU A 178 -1.93 -1.51 21.29
C GLU A 178 -2.16 -1.96 19.83
N ARG A 179 -1.81 -1.12 18.85
CA ARG A 179 -1.97 -1.40 17.43
C ARG A 179 -0.67 -1.91 16.82
N GLY A 180 -0.77 -2.87 15.91
CA GLY A 180 0.36 -3.27 15.05
C GLY A 180 0.72 -2.17 14.04
N SER A 181 1.91 -2.27 13.44
CA SER A 181 2.54 -1.21 12.65
C SER A 181 1.67 -0.66 11.52
N LEU A 182 1.18 -1.52 10.61
CA LEU A 182 0.37 -1.06 9.46
C LEU A 182 -0.98 -0.46 9.89
N ARG A 183 -1.61 -1.02 10.94
CA ARG A 183 -2.88 -0.51 11.45
C ARG A 183 -2.70 0.89 12.02
N TYR A 184 -1.66 1.10 12.81
CA TYR A 184 -1.35 2.41 13.38
C TYR A 184 -1.09 3.45 12.30
N ILE A 185 -0.27 3.15 11.29
CA ILE A 185 0.01 4.06 10.16
C ILE A 185 -1.28 4.45 9.43
N LYS A 186 -2.16 3.48 9.13
CA LYS A 186 -3.46 3.72 8.50
C LYS A 186 -4.33 4.67 9.31
N GLU A 187 -4.43 4.44 10.62
CA GLU A 187 -5.26 5.26 11.50
C GLU A 187 -4.69 6.68 11.61
N VAL A 188 -3.36 6.84 11.74
CA VAL A 188 -2.72 8.17 11.68
C VAL A 188 -3.03 8.90 10.38
N ARG A 189 -2.93 8.23 9.22
CA ARG A 189 -3.28 8.81 7.92
C ARG A 189 -4.75 9.24 7.87
N ASN A 190 -5.66 8.44 8.39
CA ASN A 190 -7.08 8.75 8.41
C ASN A 190 -7.40 9.90 9.37
N ASP A 191 -6.79 9.93 10.55
CA ASP A 191 -6.99 11.01 11.52
C ASP A 191 -6.46 12.35 10.98
N LEU A 192 -5.31 12.34 10.28
CA LEU A 192 -4.78 13.51 9.56
C LEU A 192 -5.68 13.93 8.40
N GLY A 193 -6.09 12.98 7.55
CA GLY A 193 -6.90 13.25 6.36
C GLY A 193 -8.32 13.74 6.66
N HIS A 194 -8.91 13.29 7.77
CA HIS A 194 -10.21 13.76 8.24
C HIS A 194 -10.12 14.97 9.17
N GLY A 195 -8.91 15.48 9.46
CA GLY A 195 -8.70 16.63 10.34
C GLY A 195 -9.04 16.36 11.81
N SER A 196 -9.04 15.09 12.24
CA SER A 196 -9.28 14.70 13.63
C SER A 196 -8.09 15.00 14.54
N ILE A 197 -6.88 15.09 13.97
CA ILE A 197 -5.65 15.53 14.64
C ILE A 197 -4.89 16.50 13.75
N SER A 198 -4.11 17.42 14.34
CA SER A 198 -3.19 18.25 13.55
C SER A 198 -1.88 17.53 13.24
N PHE A 199 -1.12 18.01 12.24
CA PHE A 199 0.23 17.52 11.93
C PHE A 199 1.19 17.61 13.13
N ALA A 200 1.02 18.63 13.98
CA ALA A 200 1.81 18.79 15.20
C ALA A 200 1.39 17.80 16.29
N ASP A 201 0.11 17.45 16.40
CA ASP A 201 -0.38 16.49 17.40
C ASP A 201 0.05 15.06 17.05
N CYS A 202 0.02 14.71 15.76
CA CYS A 202 0.49 13.42 15.26
C CYS A 202 1.94 13.10 15.66
N GLY A 203 2.82 14.11 15.62
CA GLY A 203 4.23 13.97 15.96
C GLY A 203 4.53 13.87 17.47
N ALA A 204 3.53 13.92 18.34
CA ALA A 204 3.76 13.93 19.79
C ALA A 204 4.24 12.56 20.31
N GLY A 205 5.44 12.57 20.92
CA GLY A 205 5.97 11.43 21.67
C GLY A 205 6.76 10.40 20.86
N HIS A 206 7.12 10.68 19.61
CA HIS A 206 7.96 9.79 18.80
C HIS A 206 9.45 10.02 19.06
N THR A 207 10.20 8.93 19.15
CA THR A 207 11.66 8.93 19.05
C THR A 207 12.10 8.57 17.63
N PRO A 208 13.24 9.10 17.14
CA PRO A 208 13.81 8.69 15.86
C PRO A 208 13.99 7.17 15.75
N SER A 209 14.39 6.50 16.84
CA SER A 209 14.59 5.05 16.89
C SER A 209 13.29 4.26 16.72
N GLU A 210 12.19 4.70 17.34
CA GLU A 210 10.89 4.04 17.14
C GLU A 210 10.42 4.18 15.69
N PHE A 211 10.59 5.37 15.11
CA PHE A 211 10.19 5.61 13.73
C PHE A 211 11.06 4.85 12.73
N ARG A 212 12.37 4.71 12.99
CA ARG A 212 13.27 3.83 12.22
C ARG A 212 12.75 2.40 12.21
N SER A 213 12.45 1.86 13.39
CA SER A 213 11.91 0.51 13.53
C SER A 213 10.61 0.35 12.74
N LEU A 214 9.74 1.36 12.75
CA LEU A 214 8.52 1.36 11.96
C LEU A 214 8.79 1.31 10.45
N ILE A 215 9.72 2.12 9.94
CA ILE A 215 10.15 2.09 8.53
C ILE A 215 10.64 0.69 8.16
N ASP A 216 11.54 0.10 8.96
CA ASP A 216 12.15 -1.20 8.67
C ASP A 216 11.11 -2.32 8.65
N VAL A 217 10.17 -2.34 9.61
CA VAL A 217 9.08 -3.33 9.64
C VAL A 217 8.16 -3.22 8.43
N VAL A 218 7.84 -1.99 7.99
CA VAL A 218 7.00 -1.79 6.80
C VAL A 218 7.73 -2.23 5.54
N LYS A 219 9.01 -1.88 5.40
CA LYS A 219 9.83 -2.28 4.24
C LYS A 219 9.91 -3.80 4.13
N GLU A 220 10.27 -4.47 5.22
CA GLU A 220 10.40 -5.93 5.27
C GLU A 220 9.07 -6.63 4.92
N TYR A 221 7.96 -6.14 5.47
CA TYR A 221 6.62 -6.66 5.15
C TYR A 221 6.31 -6.54 3.64
N LEU A 222 6.58 -5.38 3.05
CA LEU A 222 6.28 -5.12 1.64
C LEU A 222 7.23 -5.89 0.71
N GLU A 223 8.48 -6.11 1.09
CA GLU A 223 9.42 -6.95 0.34
C GLU A 223 8.91 -8.39 0.24
N GLN A 224 8.53 -9.00 1.36
CA GLN A 224 7.95 -10.36 1.35
C GLN A 224 6.63 -10.42 0.59
N LEU A 225 5.81 -9.36 0.67
CA LEU A 225 4.58 -9.28 -0.11
C LEU A 225 4.87 -9.25 -1.62
N MET A 226 5.83 -8.42 -2.05
CA MET A 226 6.25 -8.35 -3.44
C MET A 226 6.83 -9.69 -3.92
N ASP A 227 7.62 -10.38 -3.10
CA ASP A 227 8.19 -11.70 -3.42
C ASP A 227 7.09 -12.75 -3.64
N ALA A 228 6.07 -12.78 -2.78
CA ALA A 228 4.94 -13.69 -2.93
C ALA A 228 4.14 -13.43 -4.22
N TYR A 229 3.95 -12.16 -4.58
CA TYR A 229 3.31 -11.80 -5.85
C TYR A 229 4.20 -12.12 -7.05
N GLU A 230 5.50 -11.91 -6.96
CA GLU A 230 6.44 -12.29 -8.02
C GLU A 230 6.40 -13.79 -8.28
N GLN A 231 6.42 -14.60 -7.21
CA GLN A 231 6.26 -16.05 -7.32
C GLN A 231 4.93 -16.40 -8.00
N TYR A 232 3.81 -15.83 -7.52
CA TYR A 232 2.47 -16.07 -8.07
C TYR A 232 2.38 -15.75 -9.58
N LEU A 233 3.02 -14.67 -10.02
CA LEU A 233 3.05 -14.27 -11.42
C LEU A 233 3.95 -15.18 -12.26
N ASN A 234 5.11 -15.57 -11.73
CA ASN A 234 6.07 -16.44 -12.42
C ASN A 234 5.53 -17.87 -12.60
N THR A 235 4.80 -18.38 -11.62
CA THR A 235 4.12 -19.70 -11.70
C THR A 235 2.79 -19.63 -12.43
N GLN A 236 2.40 -18.46 -12.96
CA GLN A 236 1.14 -18.21 -13.63
C GLN A 236 -0.08 -18.71 -12.85
N SER A 237 -0.04 -18.63 -11.52
CA SER A 237 -1.10 -19.16 -10.64
C SER A 237 -2.44 -18.41 -10.75
N TYR A 238 -2.50 -17.37 -11.58
CA TYR A 238 -3.72 -16.72 -12.02
C TYR A 238 -4.49 -17.51 -13.08
N LEU A 239 -3.88 -18.49 -13.73
CA LEU A 239 -4.52 -19.39 -14.69
C LEU A 239 -5.25 -20.54 -13.99
N ALA A 240 -6.23 -21.11 -14.67
CA ALA A 240 -6.87 -22.35 -14.25
C ALA A 240 -5.85 -23.48 -14.27
N ALA A 241 -5.94 -24.39 -13.29
CA ALA A 241 -5.16 -25.63 -13.34
C ALA A 241 -5.56 -26.43 -14.61
N PRO A 242 -4.60 -27.09 -15.27
CA PRO A 242 -4.90 -27.94 -16.42
C PRO A 242 -5.83 -29.11 -16.07
#